data_AF-A0A916QXT6-F1
#
_entry.id   AF-A0A916QXT6-F1
#
_cell.length_a   1.000
_cell.length_b   1.000
_cell.length_c   1.000
_cell.angle_alpha   90.00
_cell.angle_beta   90.00
_cell.angle_gamma   90.00
#
_symmetry.space_group_name_H-M   'P 1'
#
loop_
_entity.id
_entity.type
_entity.pdbx_description
1 polymer ?
#
loop_
_entity_poly.entity_id
_entity_poly.type
_entity_poly.pdbx_seq_one_letter_code
_entity_poly.pdbx_strand_id
1 'polypeptide(L)' 'MSFVVEIQPEILPQTDNSVGVDLGIKTFATFSDGTKVDAPKPLKNELRN' A
#
# COMPACT_ATOMS: atom_id res chain seq x y z
N MET A 1 -16.99 -16.92 -7.28
CA MET A 1 -17.74 -15.91 -8.05
C MET A 1 -17.15 -14.56 -7.70
N SER A 2 -16.66 -13.81 -8.69
CA SER A 2 -16.17 -12.43 -8.52
C SER A 2 -17.07 -11.52 -9.33
N PHE A 3 -17.42 -10.36 -8.80
CA PHE A 3 -18.21 -9.34 -9.48
C PHE A 3 -17.57 -7.98 -9.24
N VAL A 4 -17.75 -7.06 -10.18
CA VAL A 4 -17.23 -5.70 -10.10
C VAL A 4 -18.41 -4.77 -9.83
N VAL A 5 -18.23 -3.84 -8.91
CA VAL A 5 -19.20 -2.78 -8.62
C VAL A 5 -18.55 -1.45 -8.94
N GLU A 6 -19.24 -0.63 -9.72
CA GLU A 6 -18.83 0.74 -9.99
C GLU A 6 -19.54 1.68 -9.01
N ILE A 7 -18.78 2.58 -8.40
CA ILE A 7 -19.28 3.62 -7.49
C ILE A 7 -18.80 4.98 -7.96
N GLN A 8 -19.59 6.03 -7.78
CA GLN A 8 -19.10 7.40 -7.97
C GLN A 8 -18.03 7.71 -6.91
N PRO A 9 -16.85 8.23 -7.29
CA PRO A 9 -15.84 8.64 -6.34
C PRO A 9 -16.31 9.88 -5.58
N GLU A 10 -16.18 9.85 -4.25
CA GLU A 10 -16.39 11.02 -3.41
C GLU A 10 -15.13 11.89 -3.41
N ILE A 11 -15.27 13.16 -3.81
CA ILE A 11 -14.16 14.11 -3.75
C ILE A 11 -14.09 14.66 -2.32
N LEU A 12 -13.05 14.26 -1.60
CA LEU A 12 -12.77 14.77 -0.27
C LEU A 12 -12.17 16.19 -0.33
N PRO A 13 -12.40 17.05 0.69
CA PRO A 13 -11.74 18.34 0.80
C PRO A 13 -10.22 18.19 0.80
N GLN A 14 -9.52 19.15 0.20
CA GLN A 14 -8.05 19.21 0.30
C GLN A 14 -7.64 19.51 1.74
N THR A 15 -6.53 18.89 2.15
CA THR A 15 -5.91 19.12 3.46
C THR A 15 -4.41 19.33 3.26
N ASP A 16 -3.78 20.02 4.21
CA ASP A 16 -2.32 20.20 4.20
C ASP A 16 -1.55 18.96 4.69
N ASN A 17 -2.26 17.89 5.07
CA ASN A 17 -1.64 16.63 5.51
C ASN A 17 -0.99 15.92 4.34
N SER A 18 0.26 15.51 4.52
CA SER A 18 1.00 14.70 3.56
C SER A 18 1.78 13.61 4.29
N VAL A 19 1.93 12.45 3.65
CA VAL A 19 2.75 11.34 4.13
C VAL A 19 3.58 10.81 2.99
N GLY A 20 4.87 10.60 3.22
CA GLY A 20 5.75 9.90 2.28
C GLY A 20 5.61 8.39 2.46
N VAL A 21 5.59 7.64 1.36
CA VAL A 21 5.53 6.16 1.39
C VAL A 21 6.66 5.62 0.51
N ASP A 22 7.55 4.84 1.10
CA ASP A 22 8.58 4.06 0.39
C ASP A 22 8.22 2.57 0.44
N LEU A 23 8.24 1.90 -0.72
CA LEU A 23 7.81 0.51 -0.85
C LEU A 23 9.01 -0.42 -1.04
N GLY A 24 9.01 -1.59 -0.40
CA GLY A 24 10.16 -2.50 -0.41
C GLY A 24 9.82 -3.99 -0.31
N ILE A 25 10.85 -4.82 -0.54
CA ILE A 25 10.72 -6.29 -0.55
C ILE A 25 10.75 -6.88 0.86
N LYS A 26 11.59 -6.34 1.75
CA LYS A 26 11.70 -6.79 3.15
C LYS A 26 10.65 -6.09 4.02
N THR A 27 10.56 -4.78 3.86
CA THR A 27 9.59 -3.91 4.52
C THR A 27 8.65 -3.42 3.43
N PHE A 28 7.38 -3.83 3.51
CA PHE A 28 6.37 -3.53 2.50
C PHE A 28 6.20 -2.03 2.30
N ALA A 29 6.09 -1.27 3.40
CA ALA A 29 5.98 0.17 3.37
C ALA A 29 6.72 0.80 4.56
N THR A 30 7.46 1.87 4.29
CA THR A 30 7.99 2.79 5.31
C THR A 30 7.32 4.15 5.14
N PHE A 31 6.78 4.70 6.22
CA PHE A 31 6.18 6.02 6.23
C PHE A 31 7.20 7.10 6.57
N SER A 32 6.91 8.36 6.23
CA SER A 32 7.80 9.50 6.48
C SER A 32 8.10 9.77 7.96
N ASP A 33 7.28 9.25 8.88
CA ASP A 33 7.53 9.28 10.32
C ASP A 33 8.46 8.15 10.81
N GLY A 34 8.92 7.29 9.90
CA GLY A 34 9.78 6.14 10.18
C GLY A 34 9.02 4.87 10.57
N THR A 35 7.68 4.90 10.64
CA THR A 35 6.84 3.71 10.86
C THR A 35 7.05 2.71 9.73
N LYS A 36 7.15 1.42 10.07
CA LYS A 36 7.43 0.33 9.12
C LYS A 36 6.35 -0.73 9.18
N VAL A 37 5.91 -1.15 8.00
CA VAL A 37 5.03 -2.30 7.80
C VAL A 37 5.86 -3.40 7.15
N ASP A 38 6.05 -4.51 7.86
CA ASP A 38 6.80 -5.65 7.33
C ASP A 38 6.04 -6.35 6.20
N ALA A 39 6.78 -6.84 5.20
CA ALA A 39 6.17 -7.62 4.13
C ALA A 39 5.66 -8.97 4.66
N PRO A 40 4.53 -9.48 4.16
CA PRO A 40 4.05 -10.81 4.52
C PRO A 40 5.11 -11.87 4.18
N LYS A 41 5.36 -12.80 5.12
CA LYS A 41 6.26 -13.95 4.92
C LYS A 41 5.55 -15.02 4.09
N PRO A 42 6.21 -15.74 3.16
CA PRO A 42 7.19 -15.32 2.16
C PRO A 42 6.58 -15.19 0.76
N LEU A 43 6.89 -14.08 0.09
CA LEU A 43 6.81 -13.82 -1.36
C LEU A 43 7.92 -14.57 -2.15
N LYS A 44 8.51 -15.64 -1.60
CA LYS A 44 9.70 -16.32 -2.15
C LYS A 44 9.35 -17.39 -3.21
N ASN A 45 8.11 -17.87 -3.21
CA ASN A 45 7.65 -18.89 -4.17
C ASN A 45 7.12 -18.28 -5.48
N GLU A 46 6.72 -17.01 -5.49
CA GLU A 46 6.05 -16.39 -6.66
C GLU A 46 6.94 -15.40 -7.44
N LEU A 47 8.00 -14.85 -6.83
CA LEU A 47 8.99 -14.00 -7.53
C LEU A 47 10.11 -14.81 -8.21
N ARG A 48 9.96 -16.14 -8.32
CA ARG A 48 10.94 -17.07 -8.86
C ARG A 48 10.68 -17.50 -10.31
N ASN A 49 9.76 -16.83 -11.02
CA ASN A 49 9.47 -17.09 -12.42
C ASN A 49 10.07 -16.01 -13.31
#